data_AF-A0A963K372-F1
#
_entry.id   AF-A0A963K372-F1
#
_cell.length_a   1.000
_cell.length_b   1.000
_cell.length_c   1.000
_cell.angle_alpha   90.00
_cell.angle_beta   90.00
_cell.angle_gamma   90.00
#
_symmetry.space_group_name_H-M   'P 1'
#
loop_
_entity.id
_entity.type
_entity.pdbx_description
1 polymer ?
#
loop_
_entity_poly.entity_id
_entity_poly.type
_entity_poly.pdbx_seq_one_letter_code
_entity_poly.pdbx_strand_id
1 'polypeptide(L)' 'MLSRIGETPVPIGRLASGPGAQRSLASLRARGLVQVAGVTPSDASHVLGSVAAWDTDAAEKAMQLLGRKRTGSGERLA' A
#
# COMPACT_ATOMS: atom_id res chain seq x y z
N MET A 1 -13.13 -3.36 -14.32
CA MET A 1 -12.20 -3.05 -13.21
C MET A 1 -10.83 -3.65 -13.47
N LEU A 2 -10.71 -4.97 -13.66
CA LEU A 2 -9.43 -5.63 -13.90
C LEU A 2 -8.66 -5.06 -15.10
N SER A 3 -9.34 -4.75 -16.21
CA SER A 3 -8.74 -4.11 -17.40
C SER A 3 -8.12 -2.72 -17.15
N ARG A 4 -8.33 -2.11 -15.97
CA ARG A 4 -7.72 -0.84 -15.55
C ARG A 4 -6.40 -1.05 -14.79
N ILE A 5 -6.02 -2.30 -14.53
CA ILE A 5 -4.78 -2.71 -13.85
C ILE A 5 -3.92 -3.38 -14.93
N GLY A 6 -2.89 -2.67 -15.38
CA GLY A 6 -1.95 -3.14 -16.40
C GLY A 6 -0.75 -3.84 -15.77
N GLU A 7 0.38 -3.81 -16.48
CA GLU A 7 1.63 -4.44 -16.02
C GLU A 7 2.37 -3.63 -14.94
N THR A 8 2.01 -2.36 -14.75
CA THR A 8 2.63 -1.48 -13.75
C THR A 8 1.68 -1.23 -12.57
N PRO A 9 2.22 -1.03 -11.34
CA PRO A 9 1.40 -0.71 -10.18
C PRO A 9 0.56 0.56 -10.39
N VAL A 10 -0.73 0.47 -10.09
CA VAL A 10 -1.67 1.59 -10.20
C VAL A 10 -2.05 2.10 -8.79
N PRO A 11 -2.00 3.42 -8.52
CA PRO A 11 -2.42 3.96 -7.23
C PRO A 11 -3.86 3.57 -6.88
N ILE A 12 -4.07 3.02 -5.68
CA ILE A 12 -5.40 2.55 -5.26
C ILE A 12 -6.45 3.66 -5.28
N GLY A 13 -6.07 4.90 -4.92
CA GLY A 13 -6.96 6.06 -4.95
C GLY A 13 -7.49 6.40 -6.36
N ARG A 14 -6.76 6.03 -7.41
CA ARG A 14 -7.21 6.17 -8.80
C ARG A 14 -8.25 5.11 -9.20
N LEU A 15 -8.21 3.94 -8.56
CA LEU A 15 -9.12 2.83 -8.83
C LEU A 15 -10.36 2.86 -7.93
N ALA A 16 -10.20 3.24 -6.67
CA ALA A 16 -11.18 3.16 -5.59
C ALA A 16 -11.96 4.47 -5.36
N SER A 17 -12.41 5.12 -6.44
CA SER A 17 -13.08 6.43 -6.42
C SER A 17 -14.43 6.47 -5.68
N GLY A 18 -14.99 5.32 -5.29
CA GLY A 18 -16.22 5.24 -4.49
C GLY A 18 -16.53 3.82 -4.00
N PRO A 19 -17.62 3.63 -3.23
CA PRO A 19 -17.91 2.36 -2.56
C PRO A 19 -18.05 1.16 -3.50
N GLY A 20 -18.66 1.33 -4.67
CA GLY A 20 -18.78 0.26 -5.67
C GLY A 20 -17.44 -0.18 -6.25
N ALA A 21 -16.55 0.78 -6.50
CA ALA A 21 -15.20 0.51 -6.98
C ALA A 21 -14.35 -0.20 -5.91
N GLN A 22 -14.48 0.20 -4.64
CA GLN A 22 -13.83 -0.46 -3.51
C GLN A 22 -14.28 -1.92 -3.36
N ARG A 23 -15.58 -2.21 -3.44
CA ARG A 23 -16.10 -3.59 -3.42
C ARG A 23 -15.58 -4.43 -4.57
N SER A 24 -15.53 -3.86 -5.77
CA SER A 24 -14.99 -4.56 -6.95
C SER A 24 -13.51 -4.91 -6.76
N LEU A 25 -12.71 -3.98 -6.24
CA LEU A 25 -11.30 -4.23 -5.95
C LEU A 25 -11.12 -5.29 -4.86
N ALA A 26 -11.93 -5.24 -3.80
CA ALA A 26 -11.92 -6.25 -2.73
C ALA A 26 -12.27 -7.65 -3.24
N SER A 27 -13.27 -7.77 -4.14
CA SER A 27 -13.61 -9.05 -4.77
C SER A 27 -12.48 -9.59 -5.65
N LEU A 28 -11.82 -8.73 -6.44
CA LEU A 28 -10.66 -9.15 -7.24
C LEU A 28 -9.50 -9.64 -6.36
N ARG A 29 -9.24 -8.94 -5.24
CA ARG A 29 -8.22 -9.35 -4.26
C ARG A 29 -8.56 -10.70 -3.64
N ALA A 30 -9.81 -10.88 -3.20
CA ALA A 30 -10.27 -12.13 -2.58
C ALA A 30 -10.18 -13.33 -3.54
N ARG A 31 -10.31 -13.10 -4.84
CA ARG A 31 -10.17 -14.11 -5.90
C ARG A 31 -8.73 -14.32 -6.36
N GLY A 32 -7.76 -13.62 -5.79
CA GLY A 32 -6.34 -13.70 -6.18
C GLY A 32 -6.03 -13.09 -7.55
N LEU A 33 -6.95 -12.32 -8.13
CA LEU A 33 -6.78 -11.74 -9.47
C LEU A 33 -5.94 -10.46 -9.47
N VAL A 34 -5.77 -9.84 -8.31
CA VAL A 34 -4.95 -8.63 -8.12
C VAL A 34 -4.24 -8.70 -6.79
N GLN A 35 -3.05 -8.12 -6.74
CA GLN A 35 -2.32 -7.89 -5.51
C GLN A 35 -2.46 -6.43 -5.07
N VAL A 36 -2.46 -6.21 -3.76
CA VAL A 36 -2.42 -4.86 -3.16
C VAL A 36 -1.12 -4.76 -2.39
N ALA A 37 -0.29 -3.80 -2.76
CA ALA A 37 0.95 -3.49 -2.06
C ALA A 37 0.80 -2.16 -1.30
N GLY A 38 1.49 -2.06 -0.17
CA GLY A 38 1.51 -0.90 0.70
C GLY A 38 2.35 -1.20 1.94
N VAL A 39 2.60 -0.17 2.74
CA VAL A 39 3.32 -0.33 4.01
C VAL A 39 2.52 -1.21 4.95
N THR A 40 3.21 -2.18 5.55
CA THR A 40 2.69 -3.15 6.50
C THR A 40 3.38 -3.01 7.86
N PRO A 41 2.81 -3.55 8.95
CA PRO A 41 3.52 -3.64 10.23
C PRO A 41 4.87 -4.36 10.12
N SER A 42 5.00 -5.33 9.24
CA SER A 42 6.26 -6.06 9.02
C SER A 42 7.36 -5.19 8.41
N ASP A 43 7.03 -4.22 7.56
CA ASP A 43 8.01 -3.25 7.04
C ASP A 43 8.57 -2.39 8.18
N ALA A 44 7.71 -1.94 9.09
CA ALA A 44 8.15 -1.21 10.28
C ALA A 44 9.06 -2.08 11.18
N SER A 45 8.73 -3.36 11.38
CA SER A 45 9.58 -4.27 12.14
C SER A 45 10.96 -4.48 11.51
N HIS A 46 11.08 -4.43 10.17
CA HIS A 46 12.37 -4.49 9.48
C HIS A 46 13.19 -3.22 9.69
N VAL A 47 12.55 -2.06 9.53
CA VAL A 47 13.20 -0.76 9.76
C VAL A 47 13.67 -0.63 11.22
N LEU A 48 12.92 -1.18 12.17
CA LEU A 48 13.30 -1.22 13.59
C LEU A 48 14.31 -2.31 13.93
N GLY A 49 14.80 -3.07 12.96
CA GLY A 49 15.77 -4.16 13.17
C GLY A 49 15.24 -5.34 14.00
N SER A 50 13.92 -5.44 14.19
CA SER A 50 13.28 -6.51 14.97
C SER A 50 13.10 -7.80 14.18
N VAL A 51 13.12 -7.72 12.84
CA VAL A 51 13.01 -8.85 11.90
C VAL A 51 13.95 -8.59 10.71
N ALA A 52 14.55 -9.63 10.15
CA ALA A 52 15.45 -9.58 8.98
C ALA A 52 15.10 -10.65 7.93
N ALA A 53 13.81 -10.85 7.68
CA ALA A 53 13.26 -11.86 6.78
C ALA A 53 12.98 -11.33 5.35
N TRP A 54 12.85 -10.02 5.18
CA TRP A 54 12.57 -9.33 3.91
C TRP A 54 13.63 -8.26 3.62
N ASP A 55 13.52 -7.60 2.47
CA ASP A 55 14.40 -6.52 2.03
C ASP A 55 14.21 -5.25 2.91
N THR A 56 15.22 -4.95 3.74
CA THR A 56 15.24 -3.78 4.62
C THR A 56 15.24 -2.46 3.84
N ASP A 57 15.98 -2.37 2.74
CA ASP A 57 16.06 -1.14 1.93
C ASP A 57 14.70 -0.81 1.31
N ALA A 58 13.95 -1.83 0.90
CA ALA A 58 12.58 -1.66 0.42
C ALA A 58 11.65 -1.16 1.52
N ALA A 59 11.75 -1.74 2.73
CA ALA A 59 10.97 -1.32 3.89
C ALA A 59 11.27 0.13 4.30
N GLU A 60 12.55 0.55 4.30
CA GLU A 60 12.95 1.93 4.57
C GLU A 60 12.35 2.92 3.58
N LYS A 61 12.44 2.63 2.27
CA LYS A 61 11.82 3.47 1.22
C LYS A 61 10.31 3.58 1.42
N ALA A 62 9.64 2.48 1.76
CA ALA A 62 8.22 2.46 2.01
C ALA A 62 7.83 3.32 3.23
N MET A 63 8.60 3.22 4.33
CA MET A 63 8.38 4.02 5.54
C MET A 63 8.65 5.51 5.32
N GLN A 64 9.68 5.87 4.55
CA GLN A 64 9.92 7.26 4.16
C GLN A 64 8.77 7.84 3.33
N LEU A 65 8.16 7.05 2.44
CA LEU A 65 6.97 7.47 1.71
C LEU A 65 5.75 7.62 2.63
N LEU A 66 5.60 6.74 3.63
CA LEU A 66 4.53 6.84 4.63
C LEU A 66 4.63 8.13 5.44
N GLY A 67 5.83 8.47 5.94
CA GLY A 67 6.06 9.68 6.74
C GLY A 67 5.68 10.98 6.03
N ARG A 68 5.64 10.98 4.69
CA ARG A 68 5.18 12.13 3.88
C ARG A 68 3.67 12.36 3.93
N LYS A 69 2.88 11.35 4.32
CA LYS A 69 1.42 11.51 4.44
C LYS A 69 1.10 12.47 5.58
N ARG A 70 -0.04 13.12 5.45
CA ARG A 70 -0.56 14.04 6.45
C ARG A 70 -1.59 13.37 7.36
N THR A 71 -1.61 13.79 8.61
CA THR A 71 -2.62 13.43 9.60
C THR A 71 -3.95 14.15 9.28
N GLY A 72 -5.01 13.82 10.05
CA GLY A 72 -6.29 14.54 9.96
C GLY A 72 -6.18 16.04 10.33
N SER A 73 -5.14 16.44 11.08
CA SER A 73 -4.83 17.84 11.41
C SER A 73 -3.97 18.53 10.35
N GLY A 74 -3.52 17.81 9.31
CA GLY A 74 -2.69 18.37 8.22
C GLY A 74 -1.18 18.36 8.48
N GLU A 75 -0.75 17.92 9.66
CA GLU A 75 0.67 17.72 10.00
C GLU A 75 1.23 16.50 9.28
N ARG A 76 2.54 16.48 9.02
CA ARG A 76 3.18 15.26 8.51
C ARG A 76 3.21 14.18 9.60
N LEU A 77 3.17 12.92 9.19
CA LEU A 77 3.32 11.78 10.10
C LEU A 77 4.73 11.69 10.72
N ALA A 78 5.73 12.31 10.09
CA ALA A 78 7.12 12.38 10.53
C ALA A 78 7.62 13.84 10.54
#